data_AF-A0A4U2DQ46-F1
#
_entry.id   AF-A0A4U2DQ46-F1
#
_cell.length_a   1.000
_cell.length_b   1.000
_cell.length_c   1.000
_cell.angle_alpha   90.00
_cell.angle_beta   90.00
_cell.angle_gamma   90.00
#
_symmetry.space_group_name_H-M   'P 1'
#
loop_
_entity.id
_entity.type
_entity.pdbx_description
1 polymer ?
#
loop_
_entity_poly.entity_id
_entity_poly.type
_entity_poly.pdbx_seq_one_letter_code
_entity_poly.pdbx_strand_id
1 'polypeptide(L)'
;IYAHYAAQHGFLHRQKNNRFDLRDYDAFFFVSTTEKDPQELLDARMTLETGLAQLGFDLLPVTPEGLLTSVGDTLNFDKRQDRPNEKSYNPLEPLN
;
A
#
# COMPACT_ATOMS: atom_id res chain seq x y z
N ILE A 1 21.07 5.63 -8.47
CA ILE A 1 20.54 6.30 -9.68
C ILE A 1 19.07 6.69 -9.50
N TYR A 2 18.25 5.93 -8.75
CA TYR A 2 16.88 6.30 -8.39
C TYR A 2 16.76 7.50 -7.41
N ALA A 3 17.55 7.51 -6.33
CA ALA A 3 17.53 8.58 -5.33
C ALA A 3 17.91 9.97 -5.90
N HIS A 4 18.80 10.01 -6.88
CA HIS A 4 19.20 11.24 -7.55
C HIS A 4 18.10 11.78 -8.48
N TYR A 5 17.38 10.87 -9.14
CA TYR A 5 16.21 11.22 -9.96
C TYR A 5 15.08 11.78 -9.08
N ALA A 6 14.75 11.12 -7.97
CA ALA A 6 13.72 11.56 -7.03
C ALA A 6 14.04 12.94 -6.40
N ALA A 7 15.29 13.19 -6.04
CA ALA A 7 15.72 14.46 -5.45
C ALA A 7 15.69 15.63 -6.45
N GLN A 8 15.93 15.39 -7.75
CA GLN A 8 15.90 16.42 -8.78
C GLN A 8 14.51 16.70 -9.34
N HIS A 9 13.62 15.70 -9.33
CA HIS A 9 12.28 15.82 -9.91
C HIS A 9 11.19 16.11 -8.89
N GLY A 10 11.47 15.92 -7.58
CA GLY A 10 10.51 16.15 -6.50
C GLY A 10 9.33 15.18 -6.56
N PHE A 11 8.94 14.60 -5.43
CA PHE A 11 7.68 13.87 -5.38
C PHE A 11 6.53 14.88 -5.51
N LEU A 12 5.96 15.02 -6.72
CA LEU A 12 4.64 15.62 -6.97
C LEU A 12 4.50 17.15 -6.91
N HIS A 13 5.55 17.93 -6.61
CA HIS A 13 5.39 19.37 -6.39
C HIS A 13 5.25 20.23 -7.67
N ARG A 14 5.50 19.67 -8.86
CA ARG A 14 5.55 20.42 -10.14
C ARG A 14 4.69 19.81 -11.26
N GLN A 15 3.56 19.21 -10.91
CA GLN A 15 2.57 18.77 -11.91
C GLN A 15 1.83 20.01 -12.46
N LYS A 16 1.76 20.16 -13.79
CA LYS A 16 1.03 21.25 -14.48
C LYS A 16 -0.48 21.22 -14.22
N ASN A 17 -0.99 20.11 -13.69
CA ASN A 17 -2.37 19.91 -13.28
C ASN A 17 -2.43 19.90 -11.74
N ASN A 18 -3.08 20.91 -11.16
CA ASN A 18 -3.19 21.12 -9.72
C ASN A 18 -4.17 20.14 -9.02
N ARG A 19 -4.32 18.92 -9.56
CA ARG A 19 -5.26 17.91 -9.07
C ARG A 19 -4.50 16.62 -8.79
N PHE A 20 -4.56 16.18 -7.55
CA PHE A 20 -4.10 14.86 -7.14
C PHE A 20 -5.20 13.85 -7.51
N ASP A 21 -4.92 12.99 -8.48
CA ASP A 21 -5.80 11.90 -8.89
C ASP A 21 -5.22 10.59 -8.37
N LEU A 22 -5.99 9.87 -7.55
CA LEU A 22 -5.55 8.58 -6.99
C LEU A 22 -5.36 7.51 -8.06
N ARG A 23 -5.98 7.67 -9.24
CA ARG A 23 -5.89 6.70 -10.34
C ARG A 23 -4.52 6.70 -11.03
N ASP A 24 -3.71 7.72 -10.80
CA ASP A 24 -2.38 7.83 -11.38
C ASP A 24 -1.29 7.15 -10.54
N TYR A 25 -1.65 6.50 -9.42
CA TYR A 25 -0.70 5.94 -8.46
C TYR A 25 -1.07 4.53 -8.01
N ASP A 26 -0.04 3.70 -7.82
CA ASP A 26 -0.14 2.49 -7.00
C ASP A 26 -0.15 2.91 -5.52
N ALA A 27 -1.19 2.53 -4.80
CA ALA A 27 -1.37 2.88 -3.40
C ALA A 27 -1.83 1.68 -2.57
N PHE A 28 -1.41 1.65 -1.30
CA PHE A 28 -1.93 0.73 -0.31
C PHE A 28 -2.99 1.41 0.54
N PHE A 29 -4.13 0.73 0.74
CA PHE A 29 -5.18 1.19 1.62
C PHE A 29 -5.33 0.20 2.77
N PHE A 30 -5.08 0.66 4.00
CA PHE A 30 -5.18 -0.16 5.21
C PHE A 30 -6.38 0.29 6.03
N VAL A 31 -7.21 -0.66 6.43
CA VAL A 31 -8.38 -0.44 7.28
C VAL A 31 -8.12 -1.10 8.62
N SER A 32 -8.31 -0.36 9.70
CA SER A 32 -8.17 -0.84 11.07
C SER A 32 -9.33 -0.33 11.91
N THR A 33 -9.74 -1.10 12.91
CA THR A 33 -10.73 -0.67 13.91
C THR A 33 -10.12 -0.71 15.31
N THR A 34 -10.60 0.15 16.19
CA THR A 34 -10.31 0.07 17.63
C THR A 34 -11.29 -0.84 18.36
N GLU A 35 -12.40 -1.19 17.70
CA GLU A 35 -13.41 -2.09 18.23
C GLU A 35 -12.96 -3.54 18.15
N LYS A 36 -13.49 -4.37 19.06
CA LYS A 36 -13.13 -5.79 19.14
C LYS A 36 -13.93 -6.68 18.19
N ASP A 37 -14.88 -6.13 17.45
CA ASP A 37 -15.71 -6.89 16.52
C ASP A 37 -15.06 -6.97 15.12
N PRO A 38 -14.61 -8.16 14.67
CA PRO A 38 -14.05 -8.34 13.34
C PRO A 38 -15.07 -8.11 12.22
N GLN A 39 -16.38 -8.24 12.48
CA GLN A 39 -17.40 -8.09 11.45
C GLN A 39 -17.50 -6.64 10.95
N GLU A 40 -17.40 -5.66 11.84
CA GLU A 40 -17.41 -4.25 11.46
C GLU A 40 -16.24 -3.92 10.52
N LEU A 41 -15.08 -4.54 10.73
CA LEU A 41 -13.91 -4.37 9.87
C LEU A 41 -14.13 -5.01 8.49
N LEU A 42 -14.75 -6.19 8.44
CA LEU A 42 -15.07 -6.88 7.19
C LEU A 42 -16.11 -6.12 6.38
N ASP A 43 -17.14 -5.58 7.02
CA ASP A 43 -18.18 -4.78 6.37
C ASP A 43 -17.61 -3.46 5.83
N ALA A 44 -16.76 -2.79 6.61
CA ALA A 44 -16.06 -1.58 6.18
C ALA A 44 -15.16 -1.86 4.98
N ARG A 45 -14.39 -2.96 5.02
CA ARG A 45 -13.56 -3.42 3.90
C ARG A 45 -14.40 -3.67 2.65
N MET A 46 -15.50 -4.41 2.77
CA MET A 46 -16.36 -4.76 1.63
C MET A 46 -16.99 -3.51 1.00
N THR A 47 -17.42 -2.56 1.82
CA THR A 47 -17.96 -1.28 1.38
C THR A 47 -16.92 -0.48 0.59
N LEU A 48 -15.69 -0.42 1.10
CA LEU A 48 -14.58 0.26 0.44
C LEU A 48 -14.19 -0.42 -0.88
N GLU A 49 -14.04 -1.74 -0.89
CA GLU A 49 -13.71 -2.50 -2.10
C GLU A 49 -14.77 -2.26 -3.18
N THR A 50 -16.05 -2.32 -2.81
CA THR A 50 -17.15 -2.05 -3.74
C THR A 50 -17.11 -0.63 -4.29
N GLY A 51 -16.94 0.37 -3.43
CA GLY A 51 -16.91 1.78 -3.84
C GLY A 51 -15.73 2.10 -4.75
N LEU A 52 -14.55 1.59 -4.44
CA LEU A 52 -13.35 1.80 -5.25
C LEU A 52 -13.44 1.07 -6.59
N ALA A 53 -13.95 -0.17 -6.62
CA ALA A 53 -14.20 -0.88 -7.87
C ALA A 53 -15.18 -0.12 -8.77
N GLN A 54 -16.24 0.46 -8.21
CA GLN A 54 -17.20 1.30 -8.96
C GLN A 54 -16.59 2.58 -9.55
N LEU A 55 -15.55 3.12 -8.90
CA LEU A 55 -14.80 4.28 -9.39
C LEU A 55 -13.75 3.91 -10.46
N GLY A 56 -13.61 2.61 -10.77
CA GLY A 56 -12.71 2.10 -11.78
C GLY A 56 -11.29 1.81 -11.27
N PHE A 57 -11.11 1.61 -9.96
CA PHE A 57 -9.83 1.15 -9.43
C PHE A 57 -9.70 -0.37 -9.56
N ASP A 58 -8.54 -0.82 -10.04
CA ASP A 58 -8.14 -2.22 -9.99
C ASP A 58 -7.60 -2.54 -8.60
N LEU A 59 -8.39 -3.30 -7.84
CA LEU A 59 -8.06 -3.65 -6.46
C LEU A 59 -7.41 -5.03 -6.39
N LEU A 60 -6.34 -5.12 -5.62
CA LEU A 60 -5.69 -6.38 -5.28
C LEU A 60 -5.62 -6.50 -3.75
N PRO A 61 -6.09 -7.62 -3.17
CA PRO A 61 -5.94 -7.84 -1.74
C PRO A 61 -4.45 -7.97 -1.39
N VAL A 62 -4.03 -7.27 -0.33
CA VAL A 62 -2.67 -7.39 0.18
C VAL A 62 -2.53 -8.74 0.88
N THR A 63 -1.60 -9.57 0.42
CA THR A 63 -1.25 -10.83 1.08
C THR A 63 -0.40 -10.56 2.32
N PRO A 64 -0.33 -11.49 3.30
CA PRO A 64 0.58 -11.36 4.44
C PRO A 64 2.04 -11.13 4.01
N GLU A 65 2.50 -11.81 2.98
CA GLU A 65 3.83 -11.65 2.38
C GLU A 65 4.00 -10.24 1.80
N GLY A 66 2.99 -9.75 1.09
CA GLY A 66 2.96 -8.40 0.53
C GLY A 66 3.02 -7.32 1.61
N LEU A 67 2.25 -7.49 2.71
CA LEU A 67 2.27 -6.59 3.86
C LEU A 67 3.65 -6.58 4.53
N LEU A 68 4.21 -7.75 4.81
CA LEU A 68 5.53 -7.89 5.43
C LEU A 68 6.63 -7.28 4.56
N THR A 69 6.55 -7.47 3.25
CA THR A 69 7.48 -6.88 2.30
C THR A 69 7.36 -5.36 2.29
N SER A 70 6.15 -4.82 2.22
CA SER A 70 5.89 -3.38 2.24
C SER A 70 6.39 -2.71 3.53
N VAL A 71 6.06 -3.28 4.70
CA VAL A 71 6.50 -2.76 6.00
C VAL A 71 8.02 -2.91 6.14
N GLY A 72 8.57 -4.06 5.74
CA GLY A 72 10.00 -4.33 5.78
C GLY A 72 10.81 -3.35 4.95
N ASP A 73 10.40 -3.08 3.71
CA ASP A 73 11.05 -2.14 2.79
C ASP A 73 10.94 -0.70 3.28
N THR A 74 9.81 -0.33 3.92
CA THR A 74 9.60 1.01 4.47
C THR A 74 10.47 1.26 5.70
N LEU A 75 10.51 0.30 6.63
CA LEU A 75 11.27 0.44 7.89
C LEU A 75 12.77 0.19 7.70
N ASN A 76 13.15 -0.67 6.75
CA ASN A 76 14.54 -1.09 6.51
C ASN A 76 15.00 -0.71 5.09
N PHE A 77 14.72 0.53 4.68
CA PHE A 77 15.07 1.01 3.35
C PHE A 77 16.57 0.81 3.03
N ASP A 78 16.89 -0.06 2.07
CA ASP A 78 18.24 -0.18 1.50
C ASP A 78 18.29 0.52 0.14
N LYS A 79 19.06 1.60 0.04
CA LYS A 79 19.28 2.36 -1.20
C LYS A 79 19.89 1.54 -2.35
N ARG A 80 20.44 0.36 -2.06
CA ARG A 80 21.03 -0.56 -3.04
C ARG A 80 20.04 -1.61 -3.53
N GLN A 81 18.90 -1.77 -2.84
CA GLN A 81 17.83 -2.66 -3.26
C GLN A 81 17.16 -2.08 -4.50
N ASP A 82 17.21 -2.83 -5.61
CA ASP A 82 16.65 -2.44 -6.90
C ASP A 82 15.18 -2.87 -7.06
N ARG A 83 14.75 -3.87 -6.27
CA ARG A 83 13.42 -4.47 -6.29
C ARG A 83 13.00 -4.92 -4.87
N PRO A 84 11.70 -4.99 -4.55
CA PRO A 84 11.23 -5.57 -3.30
C PRO A 84 11.74 -7.00 -3.10
N ASN A 85 12.22 -7.30 -1.89
CA ASN A 85 12.62 -8.65 -1.50
C ASN A 85 11.46 -9.31 -0.74
N GLU A 86 10.72 -10.17 -1.44
CA GLU A 86 9.53 -10.83 -0.91
C GLU A 86 9.84 -11.55 0.41
N LYS A 87 9.06 -11.23 1.44
CA LYS A 87 9.21 -11.79 2.78
C LYS A 87 8.37 -13.06 2.91
N SER A 88 8.97 -14.12 3.45
CA SER A 88 8.24 -15.32 3.81
C SER A 88 7.31 -15.02 4.99
N TYR A 89 6.04 -15.35 4.84
CA TYR A 89 5.10 -15.42 5.96
C TYR A 89 5.03 -16.86 6.48
N ASN A 90 4.96 -17.03 7.80
CA ASN A 90 4.74 -18.32 8.43
C ASN A 90 3.28 -18.39 8.93
N PRO A 91 2.40 -19.18 8.30
CA PRO A 91 1.00 -19.27 8.71
C PRO A 91 0.80 -19.83 10.14
N LEU A 92 1.80 -20.54 10.68
CA LEU A 92 1.76 -21.08 12.05
C LEU A 92 2.18 -20.06 13.11
N GLU A 93 2.70 -18.91 12.69
CA GLU A 93 3.09 -17.80 13.55
C GLU A 93 2.30 -16.56 13.09
N PRO A 94 1.02 -16.44 13.51
CA PRO A 94 0.16 -15.38 13.02
C PRO A 94 0.71 -14.01 13.41
N LEU A 95 0.47 -13.03 12.53
CA LEU A 95 0.66 -11.62 12.84
C LEU A 95 -0.37 -11.26 13.93
N ASN A 96 0.11 -11.11 15.17
CA ASN A 96 -0.70 -10.74 16.33
C ASN A 96 -1.17 -9.28 16.26
#